data_AF-A0A4Y9TC08-F1
#
_entry.id   AF-A0A4Y9TC08-F1
#
_cell.length_a   1.000
_cell.length_b   1.000
_cell.length_c   1.000
_cell.angle_alpha   90.00
_cell.angle_beta   90.00
_cell.angle_gamma   90.00
#
_symmetry.space_group_name_H-M   'P 1'
#
loop_
_entity.id
_entity.type
_entity.pdbx_description
1 polymer ?
#
loop_
_entity_poly.entity_id
_entity_poly.type
_entity_poly.pdbx_seq_one_letter_code
_entity_poly.pdbx_strand_id
1 'polypeptide(L)'
;MTFSTLHLGLFAAVLALGPMTMAHAKTPADQLIVGMSMVNLFSIDPANAPGLDASGVNANLYDTLIKRDQGNPEKHLPQLAERWDISEDGKQVTFHLRQDVKFHSGNPLTAEDVAWSLYRVMKLNFGLATTWKAYGYNLDNIQSLIRATDAHTLVVDLPQTMDPLLLVDSLAISPSAVVVDRKTALAHEKNGDLGAGWLVTNEAGSGPFVLSKWSANDSLLLTRFDGYWGGAAKLKRVVVRHMTESQSLRLMLERGDLDLAYGMAAPDIRAIDGSDKIQVQSLPRGTMYYVAMSMKQAEFAKPQVREAVRNLIDYKGLDEQVMPYYGKLNQQPMQLGLEARLPDPGYHMDVTKAKKLLAEAGYPNGFTTTIRTLSEPPFIDIAARLQATLAEGGIKASIVTGTGNQVYGAMRARNFEIIVARGAERYPHPYFSLRTFAYNPNNSDDAGLPNFQGWRASFFNPQLNSLIDQAGVTRDSAQRISLYHQAQHLYDQQVGPILMISQMTDTVVSAADVKGFSGDDAEATRYLGVYKQR
;
A
#
# COMPACT_ATOMS: atom_id res chain seq x y z
N MET A 1 38.88 -54.08 -66.62
CA MET A 1 39.46 -52.74 -66.81
C MET A 1 38.89 -51.87 -65.69
N THR A 2 39.56 -51.90 -64.54
CA THR A 2 40.39 -50.83 -63.94
C THR A 2 39.57 -49.89 -63.05
N PHE A 3 39.49 -50.27 -61.78
CA PHE A 3 39.18 -49.38 -60.65
C PHE A 3 40.36 -48.41 -60.46
N SER A 4 40.08 -47.11 -60.39
CA SER A 4 41.06 -46.09 -59.98
C SER A 4 40.65 -45.51 -58.63
N THR A 5 41.49 -45.75 -57.64
CA THR A 5 41.50 -45.17 -56.30
C THR A 5 41.89 -43.69 -56.37
N LEU A 6 41.13 -42.81 -55.72
CA LEU A 6 41.51 -41.41 -55.51
C LEU A 6 41.86 -41.20 -54.02
N HIS A 7 43.05 -40.65 -53.78
CA HIS A 7 43.64 -40.49 -52.46
C HIS A 7 43.14 -39.27 -51.68
N LEU A 8 43.15 -39.47 -50.36
CA LEU A 8 43.01 -38.52 -49.25
C LEU A 8 43.77 -37.20 -49.43
N GLY A 9 43.09 -36.09 -49.17
CA GLY A 9 43.70 -34.83 -48.71
C GLY A 9 43.08 -34.44 -47.37
N LEU A 10 43.81 -34.69 -46.28
CA LEU A 10 43.42 -34.35 -44.91
C LEU A 10 43.81 -32.88 -44.63
N PHE A 11 42.84 -31.96 -44.58
CA PHE A 11 43.05 -30.60 -44.07
C PHE A 11 42.49 -30.52 -42.65
N ALA A 12 43.38 -30.53 -41.66
CA ALA A 12 43.02 -30.30 -40.26
C ALA A 12 42.83 -28.79 -40.04
N ALA A 13 41.58 -28.34 -39.91
CA ALA A 13 41.27 -26.99 -39.46
C ALA A 13 41.31 -26.94 -37.93
N VAL A 14 42.36 -26.33 -37.38
CA VAL A 14 42.46 -25.98 -35.96
C VAL A 14 41.53 -24.78 -35.72
N LEU A 15 40.33 -25.03 -35.20
CA LEU A 15 39.45 -24.00 -34.65
C LEU A 15 40.06 -23.52 -33.32
N ALA A 16 40.69 -22.35 -33.35
CA ALA A 16 41.12 -21.65 -32.15
C ALA A 16 39.88 -21.21 -31.34
N LEU A 17 39.50 -22.01 -30.36
CA LEU A 17 38.57 -21.63 -29.28
C LEU A 17 39.27 -20.60 -28.39
N GLY A 18 39.21 -19.33 -28.78
CA GLY A 18 39.54 -18.21 -27.88
C GLY A 18 38.57 -18.21 -26.69
N PRO A 19 39.00 -17.76 -25.49
CA PRO A 19 38.14 -17.71 -24.32
C PRO A 19 36.95 -16.77 -24.63
N MET A 20 35.74 -17.33 -24.68
CA MET A 20 34.53 -16.54 -24.65
C MET A 20 34.50 -15.80 -23.31
N THR A 21 34.89 -14.53 -23.31
CA THR A 21 34.57 -13.63 -22.21
C THR A 21 33.06 -13.67 -22.05
N MET A 22 32.57 -14.23 -20.94
CA MET A 22 31.17 -14.12 -20.55
C MET A 22 30.87 -12.63 -20.35
N ALA A 23 30.38 -11.97 -21.41
CA ALA A 23 29.92 -10.61 -21.33
C ALA A 23 28.78 -10.58 -20.31
N HIS A 24 29.04 -10.04 -19.13
CA HIS A 24 27.99 -9.75 -18.16
C HIS A 24 27.14 -8.63 -18.76
N ALA A 25 25.94 -8.97 -19.22
CA ALA A 25 24.99 -8.00 -19.70
C ALA A 25 24.65 -7.06 -18.54
N LYS A 26 25.00 -5.77 -18.67
CA LYS A 26 24.54 -4.71 -17.78
C LYS A 26 23.45 -3.94 -18.50
N THR A 27 22.37 -3.66 -17.80
CA THR A 27 21.34 -2.74 -18.29
C THR A 27 21.97 -1.37 -18.65
N PRO A 28 21.42 -0.61 -19.62
CA PRO A 28 21.98 0.70 -19.99
C PRO A 28 22.09 1.67 -18.80
N ALA A 29 23.12 2.52 -18.79
CA ALA A 29 23.37 3.47 -17.70
C ALA A 29 22.25 4.52 -17.53
N ASP A 30 21.54 4.83 -18.62
CA ASP A 30 20.47 5.83 -18.68
C ASP A 30 19.06 5.26 -18.55
N GLN A 31 18.93 3.96 -18.25
CA GLN A 31 17.63 3.29 -18.08
C GLN A 31 17.56 2.56 -16.75
N LEU A 32 16.42 2.54 -16.09
CA LEU A 32 16.17 1.71 -14.91
C LEU A 32 15.24 0.56 -15.28
N ILE A 33 15.65 -0.67 -15.04
CA ILE A 33 14.87 -1.88 -15.32
C ILE A 33 14.33 -2.43 -14.01
N VAL A 34 13.01 -2.37 -13.85
CA VAL A 34 12.27 -2.76 -12.65
C VAL A 34 11.51 -4.04 -12.91
N GLY A 35 11.67 -5.05 -12.06
CA GLY A 35 10.89 -6.29 -12.07
C GLY A 35 9.86 -6.28 -10.96
N MET A 36 8.58 -6.38 -11.32
CA MET A 36 7.50 -6.48 -10.34
C MET A 36 6.30 -7.21 -10.92
N SER A 37 5.41 -7.69 -10.04
CA SER A 37 4.11 -8.18 -10.48
C SER A 37 3.25 -7.01 -10.97
N MET A 38 2.53 -7.21 -12.08
CA MET A 38 1.61 -6.23 -12.66
C MET A 38 0.19 -6.79 -12.73
N VAL A 39 -0.06 -7.95 -12.09
CA VAL A 39 -1.36 -8.65 -12.15
C VAL A 39 -2.52 -7.81 -11.59
N ASN A 40 -2.22 -6.85 -10.70
CA ASN A 40 -3.20 -5.96 -10.08
C ASN A 40 -3.17 -4.54 -10.67
N LEU A 41 -2.38 -4.28 -11.72
CA LEU A 41 -2.33 -3.00 -12.39
C LEU A 41 -3.39 -2.97 -13.52
N PHE A 42 -4.62 -2.60 -13.17
CA PHE A 42 -5.75 -2.56 -14.09
C PHE A 42 -5.98 -1.19 -14.73
N SER A 43 -5.52 -0.13 -14.07
CA SER A 43 -5.70 1.27 -14.48
C SER A 43 -4.59 2.13 -13.88
N ILE A 44 -4.23 3.21 -14.57
CA ILE A 44 -3.42 4.32 -14.04
C ILE A 44 -4.22 5.61 -13.85
N ASP A 45 -5.54 5.60 -14.13
CA ASP A 45 -6.40 6.76 -13.82
C ASP A 45 -6.39 6.99 -12.30
N PRO A 46 -5.87 8.12 -11.79
CA PRO A 46 -5.77 8.35 -10.36
C PRO A 46 -7.12 8.32 -9.63
N ALA A 47 -8.24 8.58 -10.32
CA ALA A 47 -9.58 8.48 -9.73
C ALA A 47 -10.10 7.04 -9.57
N ASN A 48 -9.52 6.06 -10.28
CA ASN A 48 -9.96 4.65 -10.27
C ASN A 48 -8.80 3.65 -10.13
N ALA A 49 -7.66 4.08 -9.61
CA ALA A 49 -6.48 3.25 -9.39
C ALA A 49 -6.11 3.21 -7.90
N PRO A 50 -6.95 2.60 -7.03
CA PRO A 50 -6.68 2.49 -5.60
C PRO A 50 -5.59 1.45 -5.26
N GLY A 51 -5.03 0.80 -6.30
CA GLY A 51 -3.96 -0.17 -6.16
C GLY A 51 -2.66 0.47 -5.72
N LEU A 52 -1.88 -0.30 -5.00
CA LEU A 52 -0.56 0.04 -4.49
C LEU A 52 0.45 0.13 -5.66
N ASP A 53 0.47 -0.88 -6.53
CA ASP A 53 1.22 -0.90 -7.80
C ASP A 53 0.97 0.33 -8.69
N ALA A 54 -0.30 0.73 -8.83
CA ALA A 54 -0.68 1.89 -9.64
C ALA A 54 -0.22 3.22 -9.00
N SER A 55 -0.17 3.29 -7.67
CA SER A 55 0.31 4.46 -6.94
C SER A 55 1.80 4.71 -7.22
N GLY A 56 2.61 3.64 -7.29
CA GLY A 56 4.02 3.71 -7.65
C GLY A 56 4.28 4.21 -9.07
N VAL A 57 3.47 3.75 -10.04
CA VAL A 57 3.53 4.27 -11.41
C VAL A 57 3.09 5.74 -11.44
N ASN A 58 1.95 6.06 -10.83
CA ASN A 58 1.38 7.41 -10.84
C ASN A 58 2.26 8.45 -10.17
N ALA A 59 3.02 8.09 -9.13
CA ALA A 59 3.98 9.00 -8.50
C ALA A 59 5.08 9.49 -9.46
N ASN A 60 5.33 8.77 -10.56
CA ASN A 60 6.29 9.16 -11.59
C ASN A 60 5.64 9.89 -12.78
N LEU A 61 4.34 9.71 -12.99
CA LEU A 61 3.56 10.31 -14.06
C LEU A 61 2.91 11.64 -13.66
N TYR A 62 2.50 11.78 -12.40
CA TYR A 62 1.71 12.90 -11.91
C TYR A 62 2.34 13.56 -10.68
N ASP A 63 1.79 14.73 -10.32
CA ASP A 63 2.07 15.41 -9.06
C ASP A 63 0.79 15.60 -8.22
N THR A 64 0.98 15.80 -6.91
CA THR A 64 -0.03 16.23 -5.94
C THR A 64 0.29 17.65 -5.44
N LEU A 65 -0.66 18.29 -4.74
CA LEU A 65 -0.45 19.60 -4.12
C LEU A 65 0.75 19.60 -3.17
N ILE A 66 0.80 18.60 -2.31
CA ILE A 66 1.81 18.40 -1.29
C ILE A 66 2.19 16.93 -1.29
N LYS A 67 3.32 16.62 -0.67
CA LYS A 67 3.77 15.25 -0.44
C LYS A 67 4.17 15.07 1.00
N ARG A 68 4.31 13.82 1.41
CA ARG A 68 4.80 13.48 2.74
C ARG A 68 6.33 13.43 2.78
N ASP A 69 6.90 13.69 3.95
CA ASP A 69 8.31 13.45 4.22
C ASP A 69 8.53 11.94 4.45
N GLN A 70 9.40 11.32 3.66
CA GLN A 70 9.66 9.88 3.76
C GLN A 70 10.34 9.48 5.08
N GLY A 71 11.03 10.42 5.74
CA GLY A 71 11.68 10.19 7.03
C GLY A 71 10.82 10.53 8.24
N ASN A 72 9.73 11.29 8.04
CA ASN A 72 8.78 11.62 9.09
C ASN A 72 7.34 11.64 8.53
N PRO A 73 6.56 10.57 8.76
CA PRO A 73 5.24 10.44 8.17
C PRO A 73 4.22 11.51 8.64
N GLU A 74 4.46 12.18 9.77
CA GLU A 74 3.60 13.27 10.25
C GLU A 74 3.94 14.63 9.61
N LYS A 75 5.05 14.71 8.85
CA LYS A 75 5.52 15.93 8.22
C LYS A 75 5.17 15.99 6.73
N HIS A 76 4.65 17.14 6.34
CA HIS A 76 4.27 17.46 4.97
C HIS A 76 5.30 18.38 4.30
N LEU A 77 5.52 18.18 3.00
CA LEU A 77 6.47 18.91 2.18
C LEU A 77 5.77 19.52 0.94
N PRO A 78 6.23 20.68 0.47
CA PRO A 78 5.78 21.28 -0.78
C PRO A 78 5.92 20.36 -2.00
N GLN A 79 4.99 20.49 -2.94
CA GLN A 79 5.07 19.92 -4.30
C GLN A 79 4.49 20.92 -5.31
N LEU A 80 3.25 20.75 -5.79
CA LEU A 80 2.62 21.76 -6.66
C LEU A 80 2.26 23.02 -5.88
N ALA A 81 1.96 22.90 -4.58
CA ALA A 81 1.84 24.02 -3.66
C ALA A 81 3.19 24.29 -3.00
N GLU A 82 3.63 25.55 -3.01
CA GLU A 82 4.85 26.01 -2.34
C GLU A 82 4.65 26.12 -0.84
N ARG A 83 3.42 26.45 -0.41
CA ARG A 83 2.99 26.57 0.97
C ARG A 83 1.47 26.47 1.08
N TRP A 84 0.98 26.26 2.29
CA TRP A 84 -0.45 26.32 2.61
C TRP A 84 -0.67 26.91 3.99
N ASP A 85 -1.85 27.49 4.19
CA ASP A 85 -2.28 28.11 5.43
C ASP A 85 -3.56 27.43 5.90
N ILE A 86 -3.63 27.06 7.18
CA ILE A 86 -4.86 26.58 7.82
C ILE A 86 -5.44 27.76 8.61
N SER A 87 -6.73 28.07 8.43
CA SER A 87 -7.38 29.15 9.17
C SER A 87 -7.36 28.92 10.68
N GLU A 88 -7.39 29.98 11.49
CA GLU A 88 -7.42 29.87 12.97
C GLU A 88 -8.62 29.04 13.46
N ASP A 89 -9.75 29.19 12.77
CA ASP A 89 -10.95 28.42 13.06
C ASP A 89 -10.91 27.01 12.46
N GLY A 90 -9.83 26.60 11.81
CA GLY A 90 -9.58 25.26 11.27
C GLY A 90 -10.59 24.79 10.22
N LYS A 91 -11.36 25.69 9.61
CA LYS A 91 -12.39 25.34 8.61
C LYS A 91 -11.96 25.54 7.17
N GLN A 92 -10.81 26.17 6.94
CA GLN A 92 -10.31 26.48 5.61
C GLN A 92 -8.83 26.16 5.51
N VAL A 93 -8.43 25.59 4.36
CA VAL A 93 -7.03 25.41 3.98
C VAL A 93 -6.80 26.09 2.64
N THR A 94 -5.82 27.00 2.59
CA THR A 94 -5.48 27.76 1.39
C THR A 94 -4.11 27.33 0.88
N PHE A 95 -4.03 26.84 -0.35
CA PHE A 95 -2.80 26.42 -1.02
C PHE A 95 -2.34 27.47 -2.03
N HIS A 96 -1.04 27.74 -2.03
CA HIS A 96 -0.39 28.67 -2.96
C HIS A 96 0.48 27.87 -3.94
N LEU A 97 0.07 27.84 -5.20
CA LEU A 97 0.63 26.99 -6.24
C LEU A 97 1.84 27.62 -6.92
N ARG A 98 2.75 26.76 -7.37
CA ARG A 98 3.87 27.11 -8.25
C ARG A 98 3.33 27.66 -9.59
N GLN A 99 4.08 28.58 -10.20
CA GLN A 99 3.67 29.26 -11.43
C GLN A 99 4.31 28.70 -12.71
N ASP A 100 5.36 27.89 -12.56
CA ASP A 100 6.22 27.38 -13.63
C ASP A 100 5.89 25.93 -14.05
N VAL A 101 4.77 25.38 -13.57
CA VAL A 101 4.40 23.98 -13.81
C VAL A 101 3.64 23.83 -15.13
N LYS A 102 4.04 22.82 -15.91
CA LYS A 102 3.35 22.39 -17.12
C LYS A 102 3.02 20.91 -17.03
N PHE A 103 1.87 20.55 -17.60
CA PHE A 103 1.55 19.16 -17.90
C PHE A 103 2.42 18.64 -19.05
N HIS A 104 2.48 17.32 -19.23
CA HIS A 104 3.19 16.68 -20.34
C HIS A 104 2.64 17.11 -21.72
N SER A 105 1.39 17.57 -21.78
CA SER A 105 0.75 18.17 -22.96
C SER A 105 1.32 19.55 -23.33
N GLY A 106 2.04 20.20 -22.42
CA GLY A 106 2.49 21.59 -22.53
C GLY A 106 1.49 22.63 -21.99
N ASN A 107 0.26 22.23 -21.61
CA ASN A 107 -0.69 23.13 -20.94
C ASN A 107 -0.11 23.60 -19.60
N PRO A 108 -0.32 24.87 -19.19
CA PRO A 108 0.02 25.32 -17.84
C PRO A 108 -0.88 24.65 -16.81
N LEU A 109 -0.32 24.33 -15.63
CA LEU A 109 -1.10 23.83 -14.49
C LEU A 109 -1.61 25.01 -13.66
N THR A 110 -2.91 25.01 -13.36
CA THR A 110 -3.58 26.06 -12.58
C THR A 110 -4.37 25.48 -11.41
N ALA A 111 -4.79 26.34 -10.47
CA ALA A 111 -5.67 25.96 -9.37
C ALA A 111 -7.02 25.40 -9.87
N GLU A 112 -7.49 25.78 -11.06
CA GLU A 112 -8.69 25.19 -11.68
C GLU A 112 -8.51 23.72 -12.01
N ASP A 113 -7.33 23.28 -12.45
CA ASP A 113 -7.05 21.87 -12.72
C ASP A 113 -7.08 21.05 -11.42
N VAL A 114 -6.61 21.64 -10.32
CA VAL A 114 -6.65 21.00 -9.01
C VAL A 114 -8.09 20.87 -8.50
N ALA A 115 -8.86 21.96 -8.52
CA ALA A 115 -10.27 21.94 -8.11
C ALA A 115 -11.08 20.96 -8.96
N TRP A 116 -10.85 20.94 -10.27
CA TRP A 116 -11.51 20.02 -11.18
C TRP A 116 -11.11 18.56 -10.93
N SER A 117 -9.84 18.27 -10.63
CA SER A 117 -9.38 16.90 -10.34
C SER A 117 -10.08 16.32 -9.10
N LEU A 118 -10.23 17.11 -8.03
CA LEU A 118 -10.96 16.70 -6.82
C LEU A 118 -12.47 16.55 -7.09
N TYR A 119 -13.07 17.45 -7.86
CA TYR A 119 -14.45 17.31 -8.34
C TYR A 119 -14.65 16.02 -9.15
N ARG A 120 -13.72 15.72 -10.06
CA ARG A 120 -13.77 14.56 -10.96
C ARG A 120 -13.85 13.26 -10.16
N VAL A 121 -13.07 13.11 -9.09
CA VAL A 121 -13.14 11.93 -8.20
C VAL A 121 -14.56 11.76 -7.64
N MET A 122 -15.17 12.84 -7.16
CA MET A 122 -16.55 12.79 -6.64
C MET A 122 -17.58 12.51 -7.72
N LYS A 123 -17.40 13.04 -8.92
CA LYS A 123 -18.31 12.85 -10.06
C LYS A 123 -18.27 11.42 -10.60
N LEU A 124 -17.08 10.84 -10.71
CA LEU A 124 -16.90 9.45 -11.16
C LEU A 124 -17.34 8.44 -10.09
N ASN A 125 -17.23 8.83 -8.82
CA ASN A 125 -17.81 8.08 -7.71
C ASN A 125 -17.34 6.61 -7.60
N PHE A 126 -16.08 6.36 -7.97
CA PHE A 126 -15.41 5.10 -7.68
C PHE A 126 -15.02 5.00 -6.19
N GLY A 127 -14.39 3.90 -5.79
CA GLY A 127 -14.07 3.60 -4.38
C GLY A 127 -13.30 4.72 -3.65
N LEU A 128 -12.44 5.46 -4.36
CA LEU A 128 -11.65 6.55 -3.81
C LEU A 128 -12.46 7.80 -3.42
N ALA A 129 -13.69 7.96 -3.89
CA ALA A 129 -14.59 9.04 -3.45
C ALA A 129 -15.05 8.85 -1.99
N THR A 130 -14.91 7.65 -1.42
CA THR A 130 -15.39 7.31 -0.07
C THR A 130 -14.82 8.22 1.02
N THR A 131 -13.52 8.52 0.97
CA THR A 131 -12.86 9.36 1.99
C THR A 131 -13.41 10.78 1.95
N TRP A 132 -13.54 11.36 0.75
CA TRP A 132 -14.10 12.70 0.55
C TRP A 132 -15.57 12.80 1.00
N LYS A 133 -16.37 11.76 0.77
CA LYS A 133 -17.73 11.68 1.31
C LYS A 133 -17.77 11.61 2.83
N ALA A 134 -16.84 10.85 3.44
CA ALA A 134 -16.73 10.78 4.90
C ALA A 134 -16.36 12.15 5.49
N TYR A 135 -15.63 12.98 4.75
CA TYR A 135 -15.37 14.37 5.10
C TYR A 135 -16.56 15.30 4.88
N GLY A 136 -17.64 14.88 4.22
CA GLY A 136 -18.85 15.66 4.01
C GLY A 136 -18.95 16.33 2.64
N TYR A 137 -18.01 16.06 1.74
CA TYR A 137 -18.11 16.52 0.35
C TYR A 137 -19.14 15.70 -0.42
N ASN A 138 -19.89 16.36 -1.29
CA ASN A 138 -20.84 15.79 -2.22
C ASN A 138 -20.92 16.64 -3.49
N LEU A 139 -21.70 16.21 -4.48
CA LEU A 139 -21.79 16.93 -5.76
C LEU A 139 -22.45 18.30 -5.65
N ASP A 140 -23.26 18.54 -4.62
CA ASP A 140 -23.96 19.80 -4.41
C ASP A 140 -23.06 20.87 -3.79
N ASN A 141 -22.04 20.47 -3.01
CA ASN A 141 -21.18 21.40 -2.28
C ASN A 141 -19.73 21.46 -2.75
N ILE A 142 -19.18 20.43 -3.41
CA ILE A 142 -17.73 20.35 -3.63
C ILE A 142 -17.19 21.52 -4.47
N GLN A 143 -17.93 21.97 -5.48
CA GLN A 143 -17.48 23.06 -6.35
C GLN A 143 -17.54 24.43 -5.65
N SER A 144 -18.39 24.60 -4.63
CA SER A 144 -18.46 25.83 -3.85
C SER A 144 -17.47 25.83 -2.68
N LEU A 145 -17.05 24.65 -2.21
CA LEU A 145 -16.10 24.50 -1.11
C LEU A 145 -14.64 24.37 -1.57
N ILE A 146 -14.40 23.88 -2.79
CA ILE A 146 -13.05 23.75 -3.39
C ILE A 146 -12.96 24.72 -4.55
N ARG A 147 -12.32 25.86 -4.32
CA ARG A 147 -12.38 27.02 -5.22
C ARG A 147 -10.98 27.46 -5.63
N ALA A 148 -10.78 27.59 -6.94
CA ALA A 148 -9.68 28.39 -7.47
C ALA A 148 -10.07 29.87 -7.35
N THR A 149 -9.45 30.61 -6.44
CA THR A 149 -9.72 32.07 -6.32
C THR A 149 -8.95 32.88 -7.35
N ASP A 150 -7.85 32.32 -7.85
CA ASP A 150 -7.10 32.78 -9.02
C ASP A 150 -6.32 31.57 -9.62
N ALA A 151 -5.46 31.81 -10.62
CA ALA A 151 -4.72 30.75 -11.30
C ALA A 151 -3.76 29.95 -10.40
N HIS A 152 -3.34 30.50 -9.26
CA HIS A 152 -2.32 29.94 -8.37
C HIS A 152 -2.75 29.88 -6.90
N THR A 153 -4.03 30.12 -6.60
CA THR A 153 -4.56 30.02 -5.24
C THR A 153 -5.77 29.09 -5.21
N LEU A 154 -5.67 28.01 -4.44
CA LEU A 154 -6.76 27.07 -4.18
C LEU A 154 -7.21 27.21 -2.73
N VAL A 155 -8.49 27.46 -2.52
CA VAL A 155 -9.15 27.49 -1.21
C VAL A 155 -9.99 26.24 -1.04
N VAL A 156 -9.78 25.52 0.05
CA VAL A 156 -10.52 24.30 0.42
C VAL A 156 -11.22 24.51 1.76
N ASP A 157 -12.54 24.65 1.71
CA ASP A 157 -13.39 24.74 2.90
C ASP A 157 -13.84 23.35 3.36
N LEU A 158 -13.79 23.10 4.67
CA LEU A 158 -14.23 21.85 5.28
C LEU A 158 -15.76 21.88 5.49
N PRO A 159 -16.52 20.92 4.94
CA PRO A 159 -17.98 20.93 5.04
C PRO A 159 -18.52 20.59 6.44
N GLN A 160 -17.67 20.10 7.34
CA GLN A 160 -18.01 19.82 8.73
C GLN A 160 -16.78 20.00 9.63
N THR A 161 -17.01 20.08 10.94
CA THR A 161 -15.93 20.13 11.93
C THR A 161 -15.15 18.81 11.91
N MET A 162 -13.89 18.88 11.52
CA MET A 162 -12.92 17.79 11.61
C MET A 162 -11.54 18.38 11.86
N ASP A 163 -10.56 17.54 12.20
CA ASP A 163 -9.16 17.94 12.19
C ASP A 163 -8.72 18.28 10.75
N PRO A 164 -8.30 19.53 10.44
CA PRO A 164 -7.85 19.91 9.11
C PRO A 164 -6.63 19.11 8.64
N LEU A 165 -5.86 18.51 9.55
CA LEU A 165 -4.75 17.62 9.18
C LEU A 165 -5.23 16.36 8.46
N LEU A 166 -6.45 15.86 8.70
CA LEU A 166 -7.00 14.73 7.95
C LEU A 166 -7.13 15.08 6.46
N LEU A 167 -7.57 16.30 6.15
CA LEU A 167 -7.62 16.79 4.77
C LEU A 167 -6.21 16.89 4.16
N VAL A 168 -5.25 17.45 4.91
CA VAL A 168 -3.86 17.60 4.48
C VAL A 168 -3.22 16.23 4.21
N ASP A 169 -3.39 15.26 5.11
CA ASP A 169 -2.91 13.88 4.94
C ASP A 169 -3.52 13.23 3.68
N SER A 170 -4.83 13.44 3.47
CA SER A 170 -5.53 12.98 2.27
C SER A 170 -4.96 13.58 0.99
N LEU A 171 -4.68 14.88 0.99
CA LEU A 171 -4.11 15.58 -0.16
C LEU A 171 -2.65 15.19 -0.45
N ALA A 172 -1.92 14.74 0.58
CA ALA A 172 -0.52 14.35 0.45
C ALA A 172 -0.30 12.91 -0.01
N ILE A 173 -1.27 12.02 0.23
CA ILE A 173 -1.08 10.57 0.11
C ILE A 173 -2.08 9.93 -0.86
N SER A 174 -3.30 10.45 -0.94
CA SER A 174 -4.36 9.76 -1.67
C SER A 174 -4.13 9.83 -3.19
N PRO A 175 -4.27 8.71 -3.93
CA PRO A 175 -4.29 8.74 -5.39
C PRO A 175 -5.39 9.67 -5.94
N SER A 176 -6.46 9.88 -5.17
CA SER A 176 -7.53 10.80 -5.52
C SER A 176 -7.16 12.29 -5.46
N ALA A 177 -6.05 12.64 -4.81
CA ALA A 177 -5.56 14.00 -4.73
C ALA A 177 -4.58 14.36 -5.87
N VAL A 178 -4.31 13.42 -6.77
CA VAL A 178 -3.44 13.61 -7.93
C VAL A 178 -4.08 14.59 -8.91
N VAL A 179 -3.29 15.54 -9.42
CA VAL A 179 -3.75 16.55 -10.35
C VAL A 179 -3.64 16.05 -11.78
N VAL A 180 -4.74 16.17 -12.53
CA VAL A 180 -4.88 15.72 -13.92
C VAL A 180 -5.09 16.93 -14.82
N ASP A 181 -4.43 16.95 -15.99
CA ASP A 181 -4.67 17.94 -17.03
C ASP A 181 -6.12 17.86 -17.51
N ARG A 182 -6.94 18.78 -17.04
CA ARG A 182 -8.37 18.86 -17.33
C ARG A 182 -8.62 18.92 -18.83
N LYS A 183 -7.87 19.74 -19.54
CA LYS A 183 -8.09 19.96 -20.97
C LYS A 183 -7.77 18.71 -21.78
N THR A 184 -6.67 18.03 -21.45
CA THR A 184 -6.30 16.77 -22.11
C THR A 184 -7.31 15.66 -21.80
N ALA A 185 -7.71 15.50 -20.53
CA ALA A 185 -8.70 14.49 -20.16
C ALA A 185 -10.06 14.72 -20.84
N LEU A 186 -10.56 15.95 -20.87
CA LEU A 186 -11.85 16.29 -21.51
C LEU A 186 -11.81 16.16 -23.05
N ALA A 187 -10.64 16.32 -23.68
CA ALA A 187 -10.50 16.05 -25.12
C ALA A 187 -10.72 14.58 -25.49
N HIS A 188 -10.61 13.68 -24.52
CA HIS A 188 -10.83 12.24 -24.66
C HIS A 188 -12.09 11.72 -23.95
N GLU A 189 -12.93 12.62 -23.42
CA GLU A 189 -14.17 12.25 -22.76
C GLU A 189 -15.12 11.52 -23.71
N LYS A 190 -15.80 10.52 -23.18
CA LYS A 190 -16.94 9.85 -23.82
C LYS A 190 -18.08 9.71 -22.83
N ASN A 191 -19.28 10.13 -23.23
CA ASN A 191 -20.51 9.92 -22.46
C ASN A 191 -20.46 10.43 -21.01
N GLY A 192 -19.81 11.57 -20.73
CA GLY A 192 -19.73 12.10 -19.37
C GLY A 192 -18.68 11.43 -18.48
N ASP A 193 -17.81 10.56 -19.01
CA ASP A 193 -16.81 9.83 -18.23
C ASP A 193 -15.59 10.67 -17.82
N LEU A 194 -15.56 11.96 -18.17
CA LEU A 194 -14.47 12.89 -17.85
C LEU A 194 -13.08 12.33 -18.22
N GLY A 195 -12.97 11.59 -19.32
CA GLY A 195 -11.74 10.98 -19.82
C GLY A 195 -11.30 9.70 -19.08
N ALA A 196 -12.13 9.17 -18.16
CA ALA A 196 -11.79 8.00 -17.35
C ALA A 196 -11.42 6.78 -18.20
N GLY A 197 -12.18 6.49 -19.26
CA GLY A 197 -11.89 5.34 -20.12
C GLY A 197 -10.54 5.46 -20.84
N TRP A 198 -10.13 6.67 -21.21
CA TRP A 198 -8.84 6.91 -21.86
C TRP A 198 -7.67 6.84 -20.86
N LEU A 199 -7.84 7.41 -19.67
CA LEU A 199 -6.83 7.39 -18.60
C LEU A 199 -6.59 6.01 -17.99
N VAL A 200 -7.39 4.99 -18.34
CA VAL A 200 -7.10 3.61 -17.95
C VAL A 200 -5.72 3.17 -18.44
N THR A 201 -5.28 3.57 -19.64
CA THR A 201 -3.97 3.19 -20.21
C THR A 201 -3.14 4.35 -20.77
N ASN A 202 -3.64 5.58 -20.60
CA ASN A 202 -2.96 6.81 -20.99
C ASN A 202 -2.83 7.72 -19.77
N GLU A 203 -2.13 8.83 -19.93
CA GLU A 203 -1.94 9.78 -18.84
C GLU A 203 -2.16 11.22 -19.26
N ALA A 204 -2.35 12.07 -18.26
CA ALA A 204 -2.53 13.50 -18.39
C ALA A 204 -1.82 14.21 -17.22
N GLY A 205 -0.57 13.79 -16.96
CA GLY A 205 0.20 14.17 -15.78
C GLY A 205 1.18 15.33 -15.98
N SER A 206 1.87 15.67 -14.90
CA SER A 206 2.88 16.74 -14.80
C SER A 206 4.20 16.25 -14.20
N GLY A 207 4.35 14.94 -13.99
CA GLY A 207 5.45 14.32 -13.28
C GLY A 207 6.79 14.31 -14.04
N PRO A 208 7.82 13.68 -13.45
CA PRO A 208 9.14 13.63 -14.05
C PRO A 208 9.26 12.69 -15.26
N PHE A 209 8.29 11.80 -15.48
CA PHE A 209 8.28 10.87 -16.60
C PHE A 209 6.91 10.83 -17.28
N VAL A 210 6.93 10.64 -18.59
CA VAL A 210 5.77 10.45 -19.47
C VAL A 210 5.57 8.95 -19.72
N LEU A 211 4.32 8.48 -19.73
CA LEU A 211 4.01 7.12 -20.17
C LEU A 211 4.15 7.02 -21.69
N SER A 212 5.13 6.25 -22.17
CA SER A 212 5.35 6.06 -23.60
C SER A 212 4.70 4.79 -24.14
N LYS A 213 4.62 3.75 -23.31
CA LYS A 213 3.97 2.48 -23.69
C LYS A 213 3.48 1.74 -22.47
N TRP A 214 2.30 1.14 -22.59
CA TRP A 214 1.82 0.12 -21.68
C TRP A 214 1.38 -1.12 -22.47
N SER A 215 1.95 -2.26 -22.15
CA SER A 215 1.48 -3.59 -22.53
C SER A 215 1.03 -4.33 -21.28
N ALA A 216 -0.28 -4.56 -21.15
CA ALA A 216 -0.88 -5.18 -19.97
C ALA A 216 -0.26 -6.54 -19.67
N ASN A 217 0.08 -6.78 -18.40
CA ASN A 217 0.78 -7.98 -17.92
C ASN A 217 2.11 -8.29 -18.65
N ASP A 218 2.75 -7.29 -19.24
CA ASP A 218 4.05 -7.44 -19.90
C ASP A 218 5.02 -6.33 -19.47
N SER A 219 4.73 -5.08 -19.83
CA SER A 219 5.68 -3.97 -19.60
C SER A 219 5.06 -2.58 -19.56
N LEU A 220 5.71 -1.67 -18.83
CA LEU A 220 5.54 -0.21 -18.94
C LEU A 220 6.86 0.43 -19.35
N LEU A 221 6.79 1.39 -20.27
CA LEU A 221 7.90 2.26 -20.63
C LEU A 221 7.56 3.69 -20.22
N LEU A 222 8.34 4.22 -19.29
CA LEU A 222 8.31 5.62 -18.89
C LEU A 222 9.52 6.33 -19.51
N THR A 223 9.31 7.48 -20.15
CA THR A 223 10.40 8.31 -20.69
C THR A 223 10.47 9.63 -19.93
N ARG A 224 11.68 10.14 -19.72
CA ARG A 224 11.86 11.37 -18.95
C ARG A 224 11.17 12.56 -19.61
N PHE A 225 10.49 13.36 -18.79
CA PHE A 225 10.01 14.69 -19.18
C PHE A 225 11.08 15.74 -18.88
N ASP A 226 11.80 16.19 -19.91
CA ASP A 226 12.87 17.20 -19.74
C ASP A 226 12.33 18.57 -19.26
N GLY A 227 11.03 18.82 -19.44
CA GLY A 227 10.34 20.03 -18.99
C GLY A 227 9.83 19.99 -17.54
N TYR A 228 10.18 18.96 -16.76
CA TYR A 228 9.71 18.83 -15.38
C TYR A 228 10.23 19.97 -14.50
N TRP A 229 9.31 20.60 -13.76
CA TRP A 229 9.57 21.80 -12.97
C TRP A 229 10.60 21.57 -11.84
N GLY A 230 10.70 20.34 -11.32
CA GLY A 230 11.67 19.96 -10.30
C GLY A 230 13.06 19.60 -10.83
N GLY A 231 13.32 19.88 -12.12
CA GLY A 231 14.54 19.51 -12.84
C GLY A 231 14.44 18.13 -13.49
N ALA A 232 15.14 17.94 -14.61
CA ALA A 232 15.08 16.69 -15.36
C ALA A 232 15.56 15.49 -14.52
N ALA A 233 14.82 14.38 -14.58
CA ALA A 233 15.26 13.13 -13.96
C ALA A 233 16.64 12.69 -14.47
N LYS A 234 17.43 12.04 -13.62
CA LYS A 234 18.79 11.63 -14.03
C LYS A 234 18.77 10.52 -15.09
N LEU A 235 17.80 9.61 -15.00
CA LEU A 235 17.58 8.53 -15.97
C LEU A 235 16.69 9.01 -17.12
N LYS A 236 16.94 8.52 -18.33
CA LYS A 236 16.12 8.84 -19.51
C LYS A 236 14.89 7.93 -19.64
N ARG A 237 14.96 6.70 -19.13
CA ARG A 237 13.86 5.73 -19.20
C ARG A 237 13.74 4.91 -17.92
N VAL A 238 12.51 4.51 -17.62
CA VAL A 238 12.21 3.44 -16.67
C VAL A 238 11.40 2.38 -17.41
N VAL A 239 11.85 1.13 -17.35
CA VAL A 239 11.16 -0.01 -17.92
C VAL A 239 10.70 -0.89 -16.76
N VAL A 240 9.40 -0.96 -16.56
CA VAL A 240 8.80 -1.89 -15.60
C VAL A 240 8.41 -3.16 -16.35
N ARG A 241 8.85 -4.32 -15.89
CA ARG A 241 8.59 -5.62 -16.48
C ARG A 241 7.76 -6.47 -15.55
N HIS A 242 6.73 -7.10 -16.10
CA HIS A 242 5.93 -8.05 -15.38
C HIS A 242 6.74 -9.29 -15.04
N MET A 243 6.96 -9.53 -13.75
CA MET A 243 7.68 -10.68 -13.23
C MET A 243 7.06 -11.12 -11.90
N THR A 244 6.73 -12.40 -11.79
CA THR A 244 6.10 -12.99 -10.59
C THR A 244 6.99 -14.01 -9.90
N GLU A 245 7.90 -14.66 -10.63
CA GLU A 245 8.74 -15.71 -10.10
C GLU A 245 9.94 -15.15 -9.35
N SER A 246 9.96 -15.32 -8.03
CA SER A 246 10.99 -14.80 -7.12
C SER A 246 12.39 -15.27 -7.48
N GLN A 247 12.55 -16.55 -7.83
CA GLN A 247 13.84 -17.09 -8.23
C GLN A 247 14.36 -16.45 -9.52
N SER A 248 13.47 -16.10 -10.45
CA SER A 248 13.84 -15.42 -11.70
C SER A 248 14.29 -13.99 -11.44
N LEU A 249 13.59 -13.26 -10.55
CA LEU A 249 14.01 -11.92 -10.10
C LEU A 249 15.42 -11.96 -9.50
N ARG A 250 15.69 -12.91 -8.60
CA ARG A 250 17.00 -13.12 -7.99
C ARG A 250 18.10 -13.32 -9.02
N LEU A 251 17.93 -14.30 -9.92
CA LEU A 251 18.94 -14.64 -10.93
C LEU A 251 19.22 -13.48 -11.89
N MET A 252 18.19 -12.70 -12.25
CA MET A 252 18.37 -11.53 -13.12
C MET A 252 19.06 -10.36 -12.43
N LEU A 253 18.79 -10.14 -11.13
CA LEU A 253 19.55 -9.19 -10.32
C LEU A 253 21.03 -9.58 -10.23
N GLU A 254 21.33 -10.85 -9.93
CA GLU A 254 22.71 -11.35 -9.83
C GLU A 254 23.49 -11.21 -11.15
N ARG A 255 22.81 -11.40 -12.29
CA ARG A 255 23.39 -11.27 -13.64
C ARG A 255 23.52 -9.83 -14.12
N GLY A 256 22.82 -8.88 -13.51
CA GLY A 256 22.79 -7.47 -13.92
C GLY A 256 21.77 -7.14 -15.02
N ASP A 257 20.81 -8.04 -15.28
CA ASP A 257 19.71 -7.88 -16.22
C ASP A 257 18.52 -7.09 -15.62
N LEU A 258 18.54 -6.89 -14.30
CA LEU A 258 17.55 -6.15 -13.52
C LEU A 258 18.25 -5.16 -12.59
N ASP A 259 17.65 -3.99 -12.38
CA ASP A 259 18.18 -2.97 -11.47
C ASP A 259 17.42 -2.93 -10.14
N LEU A 260 16.10 -3.16 -10.17
CA LEU A 260 15.22 -3.17 -8.99
C LEU A 260 14.23 -4.34 -9.09
N ALA A 261 14.03 -5.08 -8.00
CA ALA A 261 12.99 -6.09 -7.87
C ALA A 261 12.08 -5.79 -6.68
N TYR A 262 10.78 -5.98 -6.88
CA TYR A 262 9.75 -5.97 -5.84
C TYR A 262 9.15 -7.37 -5.71
N GLY A 263 8.64 -7.68 -4.51
CA GLY A 263 7.85 -8.90 -4.28
C GLY A 263 8.66 -10.21 -4.30
N MET A 264 9.96 -10.14 -3.98
CA MET A 264 10.77 -11.35 -3.82
C MET A 264 10.40 -12.09 -2.53
N ALA A 265 10.50 -13.42 -2.56
CA ALA A 265 10.29 -14.26 -1.40
C ALA A 265 11.50 -14.20 -0.45
N ALA A 266 11.25 -14.27 0.85
CA ALA A 266 12.30 -14.15 1.87
C ALA A 266 13.50 -15.12 1.69
N PRO A 267 13.33 -16.41 1.30
CA PRO A 267 14.47 -17.30 1.05
C PRO A 267 15.39 -16.81 -0.08
N ASP A 268 14.82 -16.23 -1.14
CA ASP A 268 15.60 -15.71 -2.27
C ASP A 268 16.32 -14.42 -1.90
N ILE A 269 15.69 -13.54 -1.13
CA ILE A 269 16.34 -12.34 -0.62
C ILE A 269 17.53 -12.74 0.26
N ARG A 270 17.33 -13.65 1.23
CA ARG A 270 18.41 -14.16 2.10
C ARG A 270 19.60 -14.74 1.33
N ALA A 271 19.36 -15.38 0.20
CA ALA A 271 20.41 -15.99 -0.59
C ALA A 271 21.37 -14.97 -1.24
N ILE A 272 20.94 -13.71 -1.40
CA ILE A 272 21.73 -12.61 -1.98
C ILE A 272 21.98 -11.46 -1.01
N ASP A 273 21.31 -11.45 0.14
CA ASP A 273 21.53 -10.49 1.21
C ASP A 273 22.96 -10.64 1.75
N GLY A 274 23.68 -9.52 1.83
CA GLY A 274 25.11 -9.49 2.14
C GLY A 274 26.05 -9.55 0.94
N SER A 275 25.55 -9.69 -0.29
CA SER A 275 26.34 -9.50 -1.52
C SER A 275 26.77 -8.04 -1.67
N ASP A 276 27.98 -7.79 -2.17
CA ASP A 276 28.47 -6.43 -2.49
C ASP A 276 27.81 -5.82 -3.74
N LYS A 277 27.11 -6.65 -4.53
CA LYS A 277 26.43 -6.26 -5.77
C LYS A 277 24.98 -5.85 -5.58
N ILE A 278 24.38 -6.11 -4.42
CA ILE A 278 22.95 -5.93 -4.18
C ILE A 278 22.74 -5.12 -2.90
N GLN A 279 21.67 -4.35 -2.86
CA GLN A 279 21.17 -3.70 -1.65
C GLN A 279 19.72 -4.12 -1.41
N VAL A 280 19.46 -4.60 -0.20
CA VAL A 280 18.12 -4.93 0.28
C VAL A 280 17.61 -3.73 1.09
N GLN A 281 16.49 -3.16 0.68
CA GLN A 281 15.87 -2.03 1.34
C GLN A 281 14.51 -2.40 1.90
N SER A 282 14.34 -2.17 3.20
CA SER A 282 13.08 -2.35 3.91
C SER A 282 12.27 -1.06 3.86
N LEU A 283 11.05 -1.14 3.35
CA LEU A 283 10.08 -0.05 3.25
C LEU A 283 8.91 -0.32 4.18
N PRO A 284 8.86 0.33 5.37
CA PRO A 284 7.69 0.23 6.25
C PRO A 284 6.42 0.60 5.49
N ARG A 285 5.29 0.00 5.87
CA ARG A 285 3.97 0.33 5.34
C ARG A 285 3.03 0.64 6.49
N GLY A 286 1.99 1.43 6.26
CA GLY A 286 0.87 1.55 7.21
C GLY A 286 -0.07 0.33 7.23
N THR A 287 0.23 -0.68 6.43
CA THR A 287 -0.51 -1.94 6.36
C THR A 287 -0.18 -2.85 7.54
N MET A 288 -1.21 -3.46 8.12
CA MET A 288 -1.08 -4.37 9.26
C MET A 288 -1.43 -5.80 8.87
N TYR A 289 -0.60 -6.77 9.24
CA TYR A 289 -0.95 -8.19 9.26
C TYR A 289 -1.68 -8.54 10.56
N TYR A 290 -2.76 -9.28 10.44
CA TYR A 290 -3.58 -9.66 11.59
C TYR A 290 -4.21 -11.04 11.44
N VAL A 291 -4.64 -11.56 12.60
CA VAL A 291 -5.63 -12.64 12.71
C VAL A 291 -6.93 -12.03 13.18
N ALA A 292 -8.00 -12.18 12.39
CA ALA A 292 -9.33 -11.72 12.76
C ALA A 292 -10.30 -12.88 12.96
N MET A 293 -11.21 -12.71 13.90
CA MET A 293 -12.30 -13.66 14.19
C MET A 293 -13.64 -13.01 13.94
N SER A 294 -14.59 -13.74 13.37
CA SER A 294 -15.96 -13.25 13.22
C SER A 294 -16.76 -13.46 14.50
N MET A 295 -17.16 -12.38 15.16
CA MET A 295 -18.05 -12.44 16.32
C MET A 295 -19.50 -12.84 15.97
N LYS A 296 -19.81 -13.13 14.69
CA LYS A 296 -21.06 -13.84 14.33
C LYS A 296 -21.03 -15.30 14.77
N GLN A 297 -19.84 -15.90 14.90
CA GLN A 297 -19.72 -17.27 15.41
C GLN A 297 -19.87 -17.25 16.93
N ALA A 298 -20.66 -18.18 17.46
CA ALA A 298 -21.01 -18.20 18.89
C ALA A 298 -19.78 -18.37 19.79
N GLU A 299 -18.77 -19.09 19.31
CA GLU A 299 -17.48 -19.30 19.97
C GLU A 299 -16.74 -17.96 20.11
N PHE A 300 -16.56 -17.23 19.00
CA PHE A 300 -15.78 -16.00 18.98
C PHE A 300 -16.52 -14.78 19.52
N ALA A 301 -17.84 -14.86 19.71
CA ALA A 301 -18.60 -13.86 20.46
C ALA A 301 -18.13 -13.75 21.92
N LYS A 302 -17.60 -14.84 22.51
CA LYS A 302 -17.08 -14.88 23.88
C LYS A 302 -15.66 -14.28 23.95
N PRO A 303 -15.41 -13.26 24.80
CA PRO A 303 -14.09 -12.64 24.92
C PRO A 303 -13.00 -13.63 25.35
N GLN A 304 -13.31 -14.60 26.21
CA GLN A 304 -12.35 -15.61 26.67
C GLN A 304 -11.85 -16.49 25.51
N VAL A 305 -12.69 -16.81 24.51
CA VAL A 305 -12.26 -17.58 23.33
C VAL A 305 -11.34 -16.74 22.45
N ARG A 306 -11.64 -15.45 22.26
CA ARG A 306 -10.76 -14.53 21.52
C ARG A 306 -9.42 -14.32 22.22
N GLU A 307 -9.44 -14.23 23.55
CA GLU A 307 -8.23 -14.14 24.35
C GLU A 307 -7.44 -15.46 24.29
N ALA A 308 -8.11 -16.61 24.30
CA ALA A 308 -7.45 -17.90 24.10
C ALA A 308 -6.75 -17.96 22.73
N VAL A 309 -7.41 -17.53 21.65
CA VAL A 309 -6.78 -17.44 20.32
C VAL A 309 -5.56 -16.51 20.35
N ARG A 310 -5.65 -15.35 21.01
CA ARG A 310 -4.48 -14.44 21.19
C ARG A 310 -3.31 -15.13 21.88
N ASN A 311 -3.57 -15.92 22.93
CA ASN A 311 -2.54 -16.69 23.64
C ASN A 311 -2.06 -17.92 22.84
N LEU A 312 -2.68 -18.25 21.71
CA LEU A 312 -2.23 -19.31 20.80
C LEU A 312 -1.49 -18.74 19.58
N ILE A 313 -1.29 -17.42 19.49
CA ILE A 313 -0.43 -16.83 18.45
C ILE A 313 1.02 -16.86 18.94
N ASP A 314 1.89 -17.52 18.17
CA ASP A 314 3.33 -17.48 18.40
C ASP A 314 3.97 -16.21 17.81
N TYR A 315 3.74 -15.09 18.49
CA TYR A 315 4.24 -13.78 18.07
C TYR A 315 5.75 -13.76 17.82
N LYS A 316 6.53 -14.38 18.71
CA LYS A 316 8.00 -14.44 18.60
C LYS A 316 8.43 -15.30 17.42
N GLY A 317 7.87 -16.51 17.30
CA GLY A 317 8.19 -17.41 16.19
C GLY A 317 7.81 -16.81 14.83
N LEU A 318 6.69 -16.09 14.75
CA LEU A 318 6.30 -15.36 13.54
C LEU A 318 7.29 -14.24 13.23
N ASP A 319 7.62 -13.37 14.20
CA ASP A 319 8.53 -12.23 14.01
C ASP A 319 9.94 -12.68 13.57
N GLU A 320 10.48 -13.72 14.21
CA GLU A 320 11.86 -14.16 13.96
C GLU A 320 12.00 -15.05 12.70
N GLN A 321 10.99 -15.84 12.35
CA GLN A 321 11.13 -16.89 11.32
C GLN A 321 10.33 -16.62 10.05
N VAL A 322 9.14 -16.00 10.18
CA VAL A 322 8.22 -15.79 9.04
C VAL A 322 8.28 -14.36 8.54
N MET A 323 8.24 -13.38 9.45
CA MET A 323 8.16 -11.96 9.12
C MET A 323 9.46 -11.29 8.64
N PRO A 324 10.69 -11.87 8.71
CA PRO A 324 11.84 -11.23 8.07
C PRO A 324 11.55 -10.89 6.60
N TYR A 325 11.88 -9.65 6.20
CA TYR A 325 11.58 -9.05 4.88
C TYR A 325 10.10 -8.76 4.58
N TYR A 326 9.17 -9.15 5.45
CA TYR A 326 7.73 -8.90 5.28
C TYR A 326 7.16 -7.93 6.31
N GLY A 327 7.76 -7.79 7.48
CA GLY A 327 7.22 -6.94 8.52
C GLY A 327 8.05 -6.85 9.79
N LYS A 328 7.56 -6.03 10.71
CA LYS A 328 8.08 -5.91 12.08
C LYS A 328 6.96 -6.19 13.07
N LEU A 329 7.26 -6.81 14.21
CA LEU A 329 6.29 -7.00 15.29
C LEU A 329 5.50 -5.71 15.56
N ASN A 330 4.18 -5.84 15.60
CA ASN A 330 3.26 -4.81 16.05
C ASN A 330 1.97 -5.47 16.56
N GLN A 331 1.68 -5.28 17.83
CA GLN A 331 0.58 -5.88 18.57
C GLN A 331 -0.57 -4.90 18.81
N GLN A 332 -0.41 -3.63 18.38
CA GLN A 332 -1.39 -2.58 18.56
C GLN A 332 -2.16 -2.30 17.26
N PRO A 333 -3.45 -1.94 17.31
CA PRO A 333 -4.24 -1.53 16.13
C PRO A 333 -3.87 -0.11 15.66
N MET A 334 -2.58 0.24 15.72
CA MET A 334 -2.03 1.54 15.35
C MET A 334 -0.63 1.38 14.76
N GLN A 335 -0.35 2.16 13.71
CA GLN A 335 0.92 2.11 13.00
C GLN A 335 2.10 2.55 13.90
N LEU A 336 3.22 1.85 13.78
CA LEU A 336 4.52 2.20 14.32
C LEU A 336 4.91 3.62 13.91
N GLY A 337 5.46 4.38 14.86
CA GLY A 337 5.96 5.74 14.64
C GLY A 337 4.95 6.86 14.91
N LEU A 338 3.66 6.55 15.07
CA LEU A 338 2.66 7.56 15.43
C LEU A 338 2.76 7.98 16.89
N GLU A 339 2.67 9.28 17.18
CA GLU A 339 2.80 9.81 18.55
C GLU A 339 1.80 9.17 19.53
N ALA A 340 0.56 8.95 19.08
CA ALA A 340 -0.51 8.38 19.92
C ALA A 340 -0.47 6.85 20.06
N ARG A 341 0.54 6.17 19.50
CA ARG A 341 0.61 4.70 19.58
C ARG A 341 1.10 4.27 20.96
N LEU A 342 0.36 3.36 21.60
CA LEU A 342 0.82 2.71 22.82
C LEU A 342 1.98 1.73 22.56
N PRO A 343 2.86 1.46 23.54
CA PRO A 343 3.83 0.37 23.46
C PRO A 343 3.15 -0.98 23.21
N ASP A 344 3.87 -1.92 22.61
CA ASP A 344 3.36 -3.28 22.47
C ASP A 344 3.11 -3.91 23.85
N PRO A 345 1.97 -4.59 24.07
CA PRO A 345 1.63 -5.15 25.38
C PRO A 345 2.50 -6.34 25.80
N GLY A 346 3.29 -6.91 24.89
CA GLY A 346 4.13 -8.08 25.16
C GLY A 346 3.35 -9.40 25.10
N TYR A 347 2.31 -9.47 24.26
CA TYR A 347 1.59 -10.73 24.05
C TYR A 347 2.57 -11.81 23.56
N HIS A 348 2.38 -13.02 24.07
CA HIS A 348 3.18 -14.19 23.74
C HIS A 348 2.29 -15.42 23.81
N MET A 349 2.79 -16.52 23.24
CA MET A 349 2.07 -17.79 23.28
C MET A 349 2.06 -18.37 24.69
N ASP A 350 0.86 -18.67 25.21
CA ASP A 350 0.62 -19.37 26.47
C ASP A 350 -0.53 -20.37 26.28
N VAL A 351 -0.16 -21.59 25.90
CA VAL A 351 -1.11 -22.69 25.65
C VAL A 351 -1.87 -23.07 26.93
N THR A 352 -1.25 -22.95 28.10
CA THR A 352 -1.88 -23.29 29.38
C THR A 352 -2.99 -22.31 29.71
N LYS A 353 -2.71 -21.01 29.59
CA LYS A 353 -3.72 -19.96 29.76
C LYS A 353 -4.84 -20.09 28.72
N ALA A 354 -4.51 -20.37 27.46
CA ALA A 354 -5.51 -20.57 26.41
C ALA A 354 -6.48 -21.71 26.73
N LYS A 355 -5.98 -22.89 27.16
CA LYS A 355 -6.83 -24.03 27.56
C LYS A 355 -7.75 -23.69 28.72
N LYS A 356 -7.24 -22.96 29.73
CA LYS A 356 -8.04 -22.50 30.86
C LYS A 356 -9.18 -21.59 30.41
N LEU A 357 -8.88 -20.59 29.59
CA LEU A 357 -9.87 -19.66 29.03
C LEU A 357 -10.93 -20.38 28.18
N LEU A 358 -10.52 -21.37 27.37
CA LEU A 358 -11.45 -22.19 26.59
C LEU A 358 -12.38 -23.01 27.49
N ALA A 359 -11.86 -23.63 28.55
CA ALA A 359 -12.68 -24.36 29.51
C ALA A 359 -13.69 -23.46 30.24
N GLU A 360 -13.26 -22.27 30.69
CA GLU A 360 -14.12 -21.25 31.30
C GLU A 360 -15.23 -20.76 30.35
N ALA A 361 -14.94 -20.70 29.04
CA ALA A 361 -15.92 -20.39 28.01
C ALA A 361 -16.85 -21.56 27.64
N GLY A 362 -16.68 -22.75 28.24
CA GLY A 362 -17.48 -23.94 27.96
C GLY A 362 -16.97 -24.80 26.80
N TYR A 363 -15.70 -24.65 26.41
CA TYR A 363 -15.02 -25.45 25.37
C TYR A 363 -13.78 -26.18 25.93
N PRO A 364 -13.90 -27.02 26.98
CA PRO A 364 -12.75 -27.70 27.59
C PRO A 364 -12.02 -28.65 26.63
N ASN A 365 -12.70 -29.12 25.57
CA ASN A 365 -12.14 -29.97 24.51
C ASN A 365 -11.93 -29.21 23.20
N GLY A 366 -12.00 -27.88 23.23
CA GLY A 366 -11.98 -27.03 22.03
C GLY A 366 -13.17 -27.24 21.10
N PHE A 367 -12.97 -26.91 19.83
CA PHE A 367 -13.97 -26.98 18.76
C PHE A 367 -13.28 -27.01 17.38
N THR A 368 -14.04 -27.25 16.32
CA THR A 368 -13.56 -27.21 14.93
C THR A 368 -13.84 -25.86 14.27
N THR A 369 -12.93 -25.37 13.43
CA THR A 369 -13.10 -24.09 12.74
C THR A 369 -12.33 -24.04 11.41
N THR A 370 -12.37 -22.91 10.69
CA THR A 370 -11.56 -22.68 9.48
C THR A 370 -10.70 -21.43 9.60
N ILE A 371 -9.53 -21.46 8.97
CA ILE A 371 -8.65 -20.30 8.76
C ILE A 371 -8.65 -19.97 7.28
N ARG A 372 -9.22 -18.82 6.92
CA ARG A 372 -9.13 -18.29 5.55
C ARG A 372 -7.84 -17.49 5.39
N THR A 373 -7.15 -17.68 4.28
CA THR A 373 -5.87 -16.99 4.04
C THR A 373 -5.54 -16.91 2.55
N LEU A 374 -4.66 -15.99 2.15
CA LEU A 374 -4.14 -15.97 0.79
C LEU A 374 -3.20 -17.17 0.55
N SER A 375 -3.10 -17.62 -0.69
CA SER A 375 -2.25 -18.77 -1.06
C SER A 375 -0.76 -18.45 -1.18
N GLU A 376 -0.34 -17.22 -0.86
CA GLU A 376 1.02 -16.72 -1.04
C GLU A 376 1.69 -16.37 0.30
N PRO A 377 3.03 -16.46 0.40
CA PRO A 377 3.77 -15.93 1.55
C PRO A 377 3.55 -14.42 1.75
N PRO A 378 3.58 -13.92 3.00
CA PRO A 378 3.73 -14.70 4.23
C PRO A 378 2.40 -15.29 4.75
N PHE A 379 1.27 -15.08 4.07
CA PHE A 379 -0.06 -15.40 4.60
C PHE A 379 -0.29 -16.89 4.83
N ILE A 380 0.16 -17.73 3.90
CA ILE A 380 0.03 -19.18 4.05
C ILE A 380 0.91 -19.72 5.19
N ASP A 381 2.09 -19.13 5.39
CA ASP A 381 3.03 -19.51 6.44
C ASP A 381 2.50 -19.10 7.83
N ILE A 382 1.94 -17.89 7.95
CA ILE A 382 1.26 -17.42 9.17
C ILE A 382 0.08 -18.34 9.51
N ALA A 383 -0.74 -18.69 8.51
CA ALA A 383 -1.90 -19.56 8.72
C ALA A 383 -1.52 -20.99 9.13
N ALA A 384 -0.46 -21.55 8.54
CA ALA A 384 0.07 -22.86 8.91
C ALA A 384 0.60 -22.88 10.35
N ARG A 385 1.36 -21.84 10.75
CA ARG A 385 1.85 -21.70 12.12
C ARG A 385 0.69 -21.57 13.11
N LEU A 386 -0.29 -20.72 12.80
CA LEU A 386 -1.50 -20.55 13.62
C LEU A 386 -2.31 -21.84 13.73
N GLN A 387 -2.48 -22.59 12.64
CA GLN A 387 -3.19 -23.87 12.66
C GLN A 387 -2.54 -24.85 13.65
N ALA A 388 -1.21 -24.95 13.62
CA ALA A 388 -0.46 -25.83 14.51
C ALA A 388 -0.64 -25.42 15.98
N THR A 389 -0.49 -24.13 16.30
CA THR A 389 -0.60 -23.65 17.68
C THR A 389 -2.05 -23.68 18.20
N LEU A 390 -3.05 -23.44 17.35
CA LEU A 390 -4.46 -23.63 17.71
C LEU A 390 -4.76 -25.08 18.13
N ALA A 391 -4.16 -26.05 17.44
CA ALA A 391 -4.32 -27.47 17.77
C ALA A 391 -3.75 -27.82 19.15
N GLU A 392 -2.64 -27.19 19.56
CA GLU A 392 -2.08 -27.35 20.91
C GLU A 392 -3.06 -26.90 22.00
N GLY A 393 -3.87 -25.87 21.73
CA GLY A 393 -4.96 -25.37 22.58
C GLY A 393 -6.26 -26.19 22.49
N GLY A 394 -6.35 -27.15 21.57
CA GLY A 394 -7.55 -27.98 21.34
C GLY A 394 -8.48 -27.48 20.23
N ILE A 395 -8.16 -26.36 19.56
CA ILE A 395 -8.95 -25.84 18.44
C ILE A 395 -8.48 -26.50 17.15
N LYS A 396 -9.33 -27.31 16.53
CA LYS A 396 -9.02 -28.02 15.27
C LYS A 396 -9.41 -27.17 14.07
N ALA A 397 -8.45 -26.43 13.52
CA ALA A 397 -8.67 -25.57 12.37
C ALA A 397 -8.29 -26.24 11.04
N SER A 398 -9.06 -26.00 9.97
CA SER A 398 -8.68 -26.33 8.58
C SER A 398 -8.37 -25.05 7.79
N ILE A 399 -7.29 -25.05 7.00
CA ILE A 399 -6.92 -23.89 6.18
C ILE A 399 -7.72 -23.89 4.87
N VAL A 400 -8.31 -22.76 4.55
CA VAL A 400 -9.00 -22.50 3.28
C VAL A 400 -8.25 -21.37 2.56
N THR A 401 -7.51 -21.72 1.52
CA THR A 401 -6.73 -20.75 0.73
C THR A 401 -7.54 -20.20 -0.44
N GLY A 402 -7.14 -19.03 -0.94
CA GLY A 402 -7.69 -18.49 -2.17
C GLY A 402 -7.03 -17.19 -2.62
N THR A 403 -7.52 -16.66 -3.73
CA THR A 403 -7.17 -15.33 -4.25
C THR A 403 -7.70 -14.22 -3.35
N GLY A 404 -7.22 -12.98 -3.55
CA GLY A 404 -7.70 -11.80 -2.81
C GLY A 404 -9.23 -11.66 -2.78
N ASN A 405 -9.92 -11.87 -3.90
CA ASN A 405 -11.37 -11.78 -3.93
C ASN A 405 -12.07 -12.89 -3.15
N GLN A 406 -11.55 -14.12 -3.18
CA GLN A 406 -12.13 -15.25 -2.44
C GLN A 406 -11.97 -15.07 -0.93
N VAL A 407 -10.82 -14.55 -0.48
CA VAL A 407 -10.48 -14.39 0.93
C VAL A 407 -11.12 -13.11 1.51
N TYR A 408 -10.86 -11.95 0.90
CA TYR A 408 -11.40 -10.67 1.40
C TYR A 408 -12.89 -10.50 1.08
N GLY A 409 -13.41 -11.14 0.03
CA GLY A 409 -14.84 -11.14 -0.28
C GLY A 409 -15.66 -11.78 0.83
N ALA A 410 -15.21 -12.93 1.34
CA ALA A 410 -15.82 -13.61 2.50
C ALA A 410 -15.84 -12.70 3.74
N MET A 411 -14.73 -12.00 4.02
CA MET A 411 -14.66 -11.05 5.14
C MET A 411 -15.59 -9.85 4.95
N ARG A 412 -15.64 -9.25 3.75
CA ARG A 412 -16.57 -8.14 3.43
C ARG A 412 -18.03 -8.56 3.52
N ALA A 413 -18.34 -9.82 3.23
CA ALA A 413 -19.68 -10.40 3.38
C ALA A 413 -19.99 -10.88 4.80
N ARG A 414 -19.08 -10.69 5.77
CA ARG A 414 -19.21 -11.18 7.16
C ARG A 414 -19.40 -12.70 7.25
N ASN A 415 -18.87 -13.44 6.27
CA ASN A 415 -19.01 -14.89 6.15
C ASN A 415 -17.64 -15.59 6.28
N PHE A 416 -17.09 -15.57 7.50
CA PHE A 416 -15.83 -16.24 7.84
C PHE A 416 -15.83 -16.63 9.31
N GLU A 417 -14.92 -17.53 9.68
CA GLU A 417 -14.64 -17.91 11.06
C GLU A 417 -13.37 -17.19 11.55
N ILE A 418 -12.19 -17.69 11.16
CA ILE A 418 -10.89 -17.03 11.35
C ILE A 418 -10.36 -16.62 9.98
N ILE A 419 -9.70 -15.46 9.91
CA ILE A 419 -8.97 -15.02 8.73
C ILE A 419 -7.58 -14.52 9.11
N VAL A 420 -6.56 -15.00 8.40
CA VAL A 420 -5.22 -14.40 8.37
C VAL A 420 -5.21 -13.46 7.18
N ALA A 421 -5.01 -12.17 7.44
CA ALA A 421 -5.18 -11.14 6.44
C ALA A 421 -4.25 -9.96 6.70
N ARG A 422 -4.34 -8.99 5.78
CA ARG A 422 -3.78 -7.66 5.97
C ARG A 422 -4.87 -6.62 5.82
N GLY A 423 -4.69 -5.49 6.47
CA GLY A 423 -5.51 -4.29 6.28
C GLY A 423 -4.60 -3.11 6.01
N ALA A 424 -4.81 -2.45 4.88
CA ALA A 424 -4.06 -1.26 4.54
C ALA A 424 -4.69 -0.05 5.20
N GLU A 425 -3.88 0.72 5.91
CA GLU A 425 -4.15 2.11 6.19
C GLU A 425 -3.02 2.94 5.57
N ARG A 426 -3.37 3.88 4.69
CA ARG A 426 -2.40 4.68 3.94
C ARG A 426 -2.04 5.96 4.69
N TYR A 427 -2.94 6.42 5.55
CA TYR A 427 -2.75 7.66 6.29
C TYR A 427 -2.07 7.37 7.63
N PRO A 428 -0.89 7.93 7.90
CA PRO A 428 -0.20 7.79 9.18
C PRO A 428 -0.85 8.70 10.22
N HIS A 429 -2.13 8.44 10.52
CA HIS A 429 -2.89 9.20 11.50
C HIS A 429 -3.60 8.23 12.46
N PRO A 430 -3.60 8.51 13.78
CA PRO A 430 -4.25 7.63 14.76
C PRO A 430 -5.74 7.38 14.49
N TYR A 431 -6.46 8.43 14.05
CA TYR A 431 -7.87 8.32 13.61
C TYR A 431 -8.07 7.21 12.60
N PHE A 432 -7.26 7.20 11.54
CA PHE A 432 -7.42 6.27 10.43
C PHE A 432 -7.07 4.83 10.84
N SER A 433 -6.02 4.65 11.63
CA SER A 433 -5.68 3.32 12.16
C SER A 433 -6.83 2.71 12.96
N LEU A 434 -7.33 3.43 13.97
CA LEU A 434 -8.42 2.93 14.82
C LEU A 434 -9.75 2.83 14.07
N ARG A 435 -10.03 3.76 13.16
CA ARG A 435 -11.22 3.71 12.31
C ARG A 435 -11.23 2.47 11.42
N THR A 436 -10.07 2.11 10.86
CA THR A 436 -9.96 0.97 9.95
C THR A 436 -10.09 -0.36 10.71
N PHE A 437 -9.44 -0.51 11.86
CA PHE A 437 -9.34 -1.81 12.55
C PHE A 437 -10.34 -2.01 13.70
N ALA A 438 -10.87 -0.96 14.31
CA ALA A 438 -11.65 -1.06 15.55
C ALA A 438 -13.06 -0.45 15.45
N TYR A 439 -13.23 0.61 14.68
CA TYR A 439 -14.50 1.34 14.58
C TYR A 439 -15.58 0.56 13.82
N ASN A 440 -16.82 0.69 14.30
CA ASN A 440 -18.01 0.13 13.66
C ASN A 440 -19.24 0.99 13.99
N PRO A 441 -19.72 1.86 13.09
CA PRO A 441 -20.76 2.81 13.45
C PRO A 441 -22.16 2.19 13.57
N ASN A 442 -22.40 1.05 12.89
CA ASN A 442 -23.67 0.35 12.93
C ASN A 442 -23.46 -1.14 12.63
N ASN A 443 -23.70 -2.01 13.61
CA ASN A 443 -23.41 -3.43 13.50
C ASN A 443 -24.44 -4.26 12.70
N SER A 444 -25.54 -3.66 12.22
CA SER A 444 -26.54 -4.41 11.45
C SER A 444 -25.95 -4.90 10.11
N ASP A 445 -26.48 -6.01 9.59
CA ASP A 445 -26.10 -6.49 8.25
C ASP A 445 -26.55 -5.52 7.16
N ASP A 446 -27.74 -4.93 7.32
CA ASP A 446 -28.32 -3.96 6.38
C ASP A 446 -27.50 -2.67 6.26
N ALA A 447 -26.67 -2.35 7.26
CA ALA A 447 -25.80 -1.18 7.23
C ALA A 447 -24.81 -1.25 6.05
N GLY A 448 -24.45 -2.45 5.58
CA GLY A 448 -23.65 -2.63 4.37
C GLY A 448 -22.35 -1.83 4.40
N LEU A 449 -21.54 -2.02 5.45
CA LEU A 449 -20.36 -1.20 5.76
C LEU A 449 -19.03 -1.93 5.50
N PRO A 450 -18.77 -2.43 4.27
CA PRO A 450 -17.63 -3.29 4.00
C PRO A 450 -16.30 -2.57 4.12
N ASN A 451 -16.23 -1.25 4.34
CA ASN A 451 -14.97 -0.52 4.51
C ASN A 451 -14.45 -0.53 5.96
N PHE A 452 -15.27 -0.93 6.95
CA PHE A 452 -14.88 -0.95 8.35
C PHE A 452 -14.59 -2.38 8.80
N GLN A 453 -13.35 -2.68 9.20
CA GLN A 453 -13.01 -4.05 9.59
C GLN A 453 -13.66 -4.47 10.91
N GLY A 454 -13.89 -3.51 11.83
CA GLY A 454 -14.69 -3.74 13.04
C GLY A 454 -16.09 -4.26 12.71
N TRP A 455 -16.75 -3.68 11.68
CA TRP A 455 -18.03 -4.16 11.17
C TRP A 455 -17.92 -5.55 10.54
N ARG A 456 -16.90 -5.79 9.70
CA ARG A 456 -16.65 -7.10 9.09
C ARG A 456 -16.53 -8.20 10.15
N ALA A 457 -15.83 -7.92 11.25
CA ALA A 457 -15.65 -8.82 12.38
C ALA A 457 -16.83 -8.83 13.38
N SER A 458 -17.87 -8.02 13.16
CA SER A 458 -19.05 -7.87 14.01
C SER A 458 -18.78 -7.33 15.42
N PHE A 459 -17.69 -6.57 15.57
CA PHE A 459 -17.32 -5.90 16.81
C PHE A 459 -17.97 -4.52 16.88
N PHE A 460 -18.76 -4.28 17.92
CA PHE A 460 -19.44 -3.00 18.12
C PHE A 460 -19.30 -2.56 19.57
N ASN A 461 -18.72 -1.38 19.78
CA ASN A 461 -18.64 -0.76 21.09
C ASN A 461 -18.90 0.75 20.95
N PRO A 462 -20.04 1.27 21.45
CA PRO A 462 -20.41 2.67 21.25
C PRO A 462 -19.49 3.65 21.98
N GLN A 463 -18.91 3.25 23.12
CA GLN A 463 -17.95 4.08 23.84
C GLN A 463 -16.64 4.21 23.04
N LEU A 464 -16.16 3.11 22.46
CA LEU A 464 -14.98 3.13 21.60
C LEU A 464 -15.18 4.02 20.38
N ASN A 465 -16.33 3.89 19.70
CA ASN A 465 -16.66 4.77 18.58
C ASN A 465 -16.66 6.24 19.00
N SER A 466 -17.29 6.55 20.13
CA SER A 466 -17.34 7.92 20.66
C SER A 466 -15.96 8.49 20.96
N LEU A 467 -15.04 7.68 21.51
CA LEU A 467 -13.65 8.10 21.73
C LEU A 467 -12.93 8.42 20.41
N ILE A 468 -13.09 7.57 19.40
CA ILE A 468 -12.49 7.76 18.06
C ILE A 468 -13.07 9.01 17.37
N ASP A 469 -14.39 9.19 17.44
CA ASP A 469 -15.09 10.33 16.84
C ASP A 469 -14.72 11.64 17.53
N GLN A 470 -14.68 11.67 18.86
CA GLN A 470 -14.22 12.83 19.63
C GLN A 470 -12.76 13.18 19.31
N ALA A 471 -11.89 12.17 19.22
CA ALA A 471 -10.49 12.40 18.88
C ALA A 471 -10.33 12.99 17.47
N GLY A 472 -11.16 12.57 16.50
CA GLY A 472 -11.14 13.07 15.13
C GLY A 472 -11.55 14.55 14.95
N VAL A 473 -12.17 15.15 15.98
CA VAL A 473 -12.60 16.57 15.97
C VAL A 473 -11.91 17.43 17.03
N THR A 474 -11.12 16.83 17.92
CA THR A 474 -10.41 17.53 19.00
C THR A 474 -9.14 18.20 18.46
N ARG A 475 -8.96 19.49 18.77
CA ARG A 475 -7.80 20.28 18.30
C ARG A 475 -6.61 20.27 19.24
N ASP A 476 -6.86 20.22 20.54
CA ASP A 476 -5.79 20.15 21.52
C ASP A 476 -5.06 18.81 21.39
N SER A 477 -3.76 18.85 21.08
CA SER A 477 -3.00 17.64 20.77
C SER A 477 -2.94 16.67 21.94
N ALA A 478 -2.75 17.19 23.17
CA ALA A 478 -2.64 16.36 24.36
C ALA A 478 -3.98 15.66 24.69
N GLN A 479 -5.10 16.38 24.59
CA GLN A 479 -6.44 15.82 24.75
C GLN A 479 -6.74 14.78 23.66
N ARG A 480 -6.40 15.07 22.40
CA ARG A 480 -6.58 14.16 21.26
C ARG A 480 -5.78 12.85 21.45
N ILE A 481 -4.52 12.94 21.85
CA ILE A 481 -3.67 11.77 22.16
C ILE A 481 -4.26 10.96 23.31
N SER A 482 -4.72 11.62 24.38
CA SER A 482 -5.37 10.95 25.51
C SER A 482 -6.61 10.16 25.09
N LEU A 483 -7.45 10.71 24.20
CA LEU A 483 -8.62 10.01 23.65
C LEU A 483 -8.21 8.76 22.83
N TYR A 484 -7.14 8.86 22.03
CA TYR A 484 -6.62 7.70 21.30
C TYR A 484 -6.02 6.62 22.21
N HIS A 485 -5.37 7.00 23.31
CA HIS A 485 -4.90 6.04 24.31
C HIS A 485 -6.08 5.32 24.99
N GLN A 486 -7.11 6.06 25.39
CA GLN A 486 -8.33 5.49 25.97
C GLN A 486 -9.01 4.51 24.99
N ALA A 487 -9.06 4.86 23.70
CA ALA A 487 -9.60 3.98 22.67
C ALA A 487 -8.80 2.67 22.52
N GLN A 488 -7.46 2.75 22.48
CA GLN A 488 -6.61 1.56 22.40
C GLN A 488 -6.74 0.66 23.63
N HIS A 489 -6.73 1.24 24.84
CA HIS A 489 -6.94 0.49 26.07
C HIS A 489 -8.31 -0.19 26.10
N LEU A 490 -9.37 0.51 25.70
CA LEU A 490 -10.71 -0.06 25.64
C LEU A 490 -10.79 -1.20 24.62
N TYR A 491 -10.16 -1.06 23.45
CA TYR A 491 -10.10 -2.12 22.44
C TYR A 491 -9.42 -3.38 22.99
N ASP A 492 -8.31 -3.22 23.70
CA ASP A 492 -7.61 -4.34 24.34
C ASP A 492 -8.45 -4.99 25.45
N GLN A 493 -9.05 -4.20 26.34
CA GLN A 493 -9.92 -4.68 27.42
C GLN A 493 -11.13 -5.47 26.89
N GLN A 494 -11.68 -5.07 25.75
CA GLN A 494 -12.78 -5.78 25.09
C GLN A 494 -12.32 -7.03 24.32
N VAL A 495 -11.00 -7.30 24.33
CA VAL A 495 -10.36 -8.35 23.55
C VAL A 495 -10.82 -8.26 22.11
N GLY A 496 -10.61 -7.10 21.47
CA GLY A 496 -11.06 -6.86 20.10
C GLY A 496 -10.70 -8.00 19.15
N PRO A 497 -11.57 -8.37 18.20
CA PRO A 497 -11.42 -9.62 17.44
C PRO A 497 -10.36 -9.57 16.35
N ILE A 498 -9.73 -8.42 16.10
CA ILE A 498 -8.65 -8.26 15.12
C ILE A 498 -7.35 -8.13 15.89
N LEU A 499 -6.59 -9.22 15.92
CA LEU A 499 -5.35 -9.35 16.66
C LEU A 499 -4.18 -9.01 15.73
N MET A 500 -3.55 -7.86 15.96
CA MET A 500 -2.40 -7.42 15.18
C MET A 500 -1.20 -8.31 15.48
N ILE A 501 -0.48 -8.71 14.43
CA ILE A 501 0.69 -9.57 14.51
C ILE A 501 1.94 -8.80 14.13
N SER A 502 1.86 -8.05 13.03
CA SER A 502 3.01 -7.36 12.46
C SER A 502 2.54 -6.19 11.62
N GLN A 503 3.34 -5.13 11.58
CA GLN A 503 3.23 -4.09 10.57
C GLN A 503 4.06 -4.45 9.36
N MET A 504 3.43 -4.36 8.20
CA MET A 504 4.04 -4.73 6.93
C MET A 504 5.25 -3.87 6.61
N THR A 505 6.24 -4.52 6.04
CA THR A 505 7.43 -3.94 5.44
C THR A 505 7.55 -4.58 4.07
N ASP A 506 7.48 -3.77 3.02
CA ASP A 506 7.89 -4.26 1.71
C ASP A 506 9.41 -4.30 1.63
N THR A 507 9.92 -5.23 0.85
CA THR A 507 11.34 -5.29 0.55
C THR A 507 11.57 -5.01 -0.93
N VAL A 508 12.44 -4.05 -1.19
CA VAL A 508 12.95 -3.76 -2.52
C VAL A 508 14.39 -4.22 -2.59
N VAL A 509 14.70 -5.04 -3.57
CA VAL A 509 16.06 -5.49 -3.83
C VAL A 509 16.60 -4.74 -5.03
N SER A 510 17.75 -4.11 -4.88
CA SER A 510 18.33 -3.24 -5.90
C SER A 510 19.76 -3.62 -6.22
N ALA A 511 20.21 -3.40 -7.45
CA ALA A 511 21.63 -3.45 -7.78
C ALA A 511 22.37 -2.35 -7.01
N ALA A 512 23.53 -2.66 -6.43
CA ALA A 512 24.25 -1.76 -5.54
C ALA A 512 24.76 -0.48 -6.21
N ASP A 513 24.86 -0.46 -7.54
CA ASP A 513 25.21 0.74 -8.32
C ASP A 513 24.02 1.64 -8.62
N VAL A 514 22.78 1.22 -8.30
CA VAL A 514 21.60 2.09 -8.30
C VAL A 514 21.66 2.98 -7.05
N LYS A 515 21.72 4.29 -7.27
CA LYS A 515 21.85 5.32 -6.23
C LYS A 515 20.68 6.30 -6.31
N GLY A 516 20.40 6.95 -5.19
CA GLY A 516 19.31 7.93 -5.08
C GLY A 516 17.90 7.32 -5.07
N PHE A 517 17.79 5.98 -5.03
CA PHE A 517 16.52 5.30 -4.78
C PHE A 517 16.18 5.39 -3.29
N SER A 518 14.97 5.88 -3.01
CA SER A 518 14.38 5.96 -1.69
C SER A 518 12.91 5.58 -1.82
N GLY A 519 12.57 4.40 -1.34
CA GLY A 519 11.20 3.92 -1.41
C GLY A 519 10.28 4.75 -0.52
N ASP A 520 9.06 4.96 -0.99
CA ASP A 520 8.01 5.68 -0.28
C ASP A 520 7.09 4.68 0.43
N ASP A 521 6.81 4.88 1.72
CA ASP A 521 5.99 4.01 2.58
C ASP A 521 4.49 3.99 2.22
N ALA A 522 4.00 4.98 1.45
CA ALA A 522 2.67 4.98 0.85
C ALA A 522 2.69 4.53 -0.63
N GLU A 523 3.81 3.95 -1.06
CA GLU A 523 4.06 3.45 -2.41
C GLU A 523 4.11 4.53 -3.50
N ALA A 524 4.28 5.80 -3.13
CA ALA A 524 4.50 6.88 -4.08
C ALA A 524 6.00 7.05 -4.46
N THR A 525 6.72 5.94 -4.68
CA THR A 525 8.18 5.99 -4.91
C THR A 525 8.49 6.72 -6.21
N ARG A 526 9.26 7.83 -6.13
CA ARG A 526 9.66 8.63 -7.31
C ARG A 526 11.08 8.30 -7.75
N TYR A 527 11.27 8.13 -9.06
CA TYR A 527 12.56 7.84 -9.68
C TYR A 527 13.35 9.08 -10.13
N LEU A 528 12.86 10.28 -9.79
CA LEU A 528 13.45 11.56 -10.20
C LEU A 528 14.97 11.65 -9.92
N GLY A 529 15.37 11.32 -8.69
CA GLY A 529 16.76 11.40 -8.23
C GLY A 529 17.59 10.15 -8.46
N VAL A 530 16.99 9.08 -9.00
CA VAL A 530 17.62 7.77 -9.16
C VAL A 530 18.60 7.81 -10.33
N TYR A 531 19.77 7.23 -10.15
CA TYR A 531 20.80 7.12 -11.18
C TYR A 531 21.64 5.85 -10.99
N LYS A 532 22.47 5.54 -11.98
CA LYS A 532 23.46 4.47 -11.88
C LYS A 532 24.85 5.06 -11.80
N GLN A 533 25.70 4.54 -10.92
CA GLN A 533 27.06 5.04 -10.70
C GLN A 533 28.07 4.61 -11.79
N ARG A 534 27.61 4.09 -12.93
CA ARG A 534 28.45 3.48 -13.97
C ARG A 534 28.39 4.19 -15.31
#